data_AF-A0A401Q2U6-F1
#
_entry.id   AF-A0A401Q2U6-F1
#
_cell.length_a   1.000
_cell.length_b   1.000
_cell.length_c   1.000
_cell.angle_alpha   90.00
_cell.angle_beta   90.00
_cell.angle_gamma   90.00
#
_symmetry.space_group_name_H-M   'P 1'
#
loop_
_entity.id
_entity.type
_entity.pdbx_description
1 polymer ?
#
loop_
_entity_poly.entity_id
_entity_poly.type
_entity_poly.pdbx_seq_one_letter_code
_entity_poly.pdbx_strand_id
1 'polypeptide(L)'
;FEDLVVPLRKCCPGAMDVPNGDGVSPRDVLQSMKKQQQQCPGTAAEEGDGPGKEQADREWYHKLFGECEDEFYQKCGRYEEDFLMPDAEPQTYDDWADRLTKEYAAKRARAAGSGVRGKAARAAEERQKEKERREFQERLEAEHRHYLEHAGRKEEELAGRRKRRYERGCADVFSRASGSGGRLTYEDIPWPAPKGTVEEMVAVILHGVEQSDRGPYRRYLRQQQAVWHPDRFIQRCGERLAEADRQKILGMVTALSQALNKLSESVR
;
A
#
# COMPACT_ATOMS: atom_id res chain seq x y z
N PHE A 1 32.81 -9.56 42.08
CA PHE A 1 31.85 -9.61 43.22
C PHE A 1 32.61 -9.48 44.54
N GLU A 2 33.63 -10.32 44.74
CA GLU A 2 34.52 -10.31 45.92
C GLU A 2 35.19 -8.94 46.16
N ASP A 3 35.68 -8.24 45.13
CA ASP A 3 36.49 -7.04 45.35
C ASP A 3 35.71 -5.75 45.67
N LEU A 4 34.41 -5.72 45.38
CA LEU A 4 33.60 -4.50 45.50
C LEU A 4 32.39 -4.69 46.44
N VAL A 5 31.66 -5.78 46.29
CA VAL A 5 30.38 -6.01 46.98
C VAL A 5 30.59 -6.53 48.41
N VAL A 6 31.60 -7.37 48.62
CA VAL A 6 31.89 -7.96 49.94
C VAL A 6 32.44 -6.93 50.93
N PRO A 7 33.37 -6.02 50.56
CA PRO A 7 33.82 -4.95 51.45
C PRO A 7 32.70 -3.97 51.81
N LEU A 8 31.88 -3.56 50.82
CA LEU A 8 30.73 -2.67 51.04
C LEU A 8 29.71 -3.25 52.03
N ARG A 9 29.42 -4.56 51.94
CA ARG A 9 28.52 -5.25 52.88
C ARG A 9 29.05 -5.30 54.30
N LYS A 10 30.38 -5.38 54.48
CA LYS A 10 31.03 -5.46 55.80
C LYS A 10 31.18 -4.09 56.46
N CYS A 11 31.50 -3.05 55.68
CA CYS A 11 31.78 -1.71 56.21
C CYS A 11 30.53 -0.84 56.34
N CYS A 12 29.49 -1.05 55.53
CA CYS A 12 28.28 -0.22 55.54
C CYS A 12 27.02 -1.07 55.36
N PRO A 13 26.57 -1.81 56.39
CA PRO A 13 25.40 -2.69 56.28
C PRO A 13 24.10 -1.93 55.99
N GLY A 14 23.96 -0.69 56.48
CA GLY A 14 22.78 0.13 56.23
C GLY A 14 22.61 0.55 54.76
N ALA A 15 23.69 0.62 53.97
CA ALA A 15 23.63 0.96 52.55
C ALA A 15 22.95 -0.13 51.70
N MET A 16 22.84 -1.36 52.21
CA MET A 16 22.15 -2.46 51.53
C MET A 16 20.63 -2.32 51.54
N ASP A 17 20.09 -1.50 52.44
CA ASP A 17 18.66 -1.34 52.71
C ASP A 17 18.15 0.06 52.28
N VAL A 18 19.02 0.89 51.67
CA VAL A 18 18.63 2.18 51.10
C VAL A 18 17.95 1.94 49.74
N PRO A 19 16.68 2.35 49.57
CA PRO A 19 16.01 2.22 48.29
C PRO A 19 16.54 3.25 47.29
N ASN A 20 16.60 2.86 46.01
CA ASN A 20 16.77 3.81 44.92
C ASN A 20 15.46 4.60 44.68
N GLY A 21 15.45 5.51 43.68
CA GLY A 21 14.27 6.32 43.34
C GLY A 21 13.01 5.53 42.96
N ASP A 22 13.17 4.24 42.68
CA ASP A 22 12.10 3.30 42.34
C ASP A 22 11.71 2.39 43.53
N GLY A 23 12.22 2.66 44.73
CA GLY A 23 11.90 1.90 45.94
C GLY A 23 12.64 0.57 46.09
N VAL A 24 13.59 0.25 45.21
CA VAL A 24 14.30 -1.05 45.20
C VAL A 24 15.63 -0.92 45.93
N SER A 25 15.87 -1.78 46.92
CA SER A 25 17.15 -1.81 47.64
C SER A 25 18.16 -2.75 46.96
N PRO A 26 19.47 -2.50 47.13
CA PRO A 26 20.50 -3.44 46.68
C PRO A 26 20.32 -4.87 47.21
N ARG A 27 19.75 -5.03 48.42
CA ARG A 27 19.43 -6.34 48.99
C ARG A 27 18.34 -7.08 48.18
N ASP A 28 17.33 -6.37 47.70
CA ASP A 28 16.24 -6.94 46.90
C ASP A 28 16.73 -7.41 45.53
N VAL A 29 17.67 -6.68 44.94
CA VAL A 29 18.32 -7.06 43.67
C VAL A 29 19.09 -8.38 43.85
N LEU A 30 19.90 -8.52 44.91
CA LEU A 30 20.67 -9.73 45.16
C LEU A 30 19.78 -10.95 45.45
N GLN A 31 18.66 -10.75 46.15
CA GLN A 31 17.69 -11.83 46.38
C GLN A 31 16.97 -12.24 45.08
N SER A 32 16.67 -11.27 44.21
CA SER A 32 16.07 -11.53 42.90
C SER A 32 17.00 -12.32 41.99
N MET A 33 18.30 -11.98 41.96
CA MET A 33 19.31 -12.75 41.22
C MET A 33 19.45 -14.18 41.75
N LYS A 34 19.43 -14.36 43.08
CA LYS A 34 19.50 -15.70 43.69
C LYS A 34 18.26 -16.54 43.37
N LYS A 35 17.07 -15.93 43.31
CA LYS A 35 15.82 -16.58 42.89
C LYS A 35 15.84 -16.95 41.41
N GLN A 36 16.35 -16.08 40.53
CA GLN A 36 16.52 -16.39 39.11
C GLN A 36 17.49 -17.57 38.89
N GLN A 37 18.57 -17.62 39.66
CA GLN A 37 19.54 -18.71 39.60
C GLN A 37 18.97 -20.05 40.11
N GLN A 38 17.98 -20.01 41.00
CA GLN A 38 17.25 -21.20 41.48
C GLN A 38 16.08 -21.62 40.57
N GLN A 39 15.54 -20.72 39.74
CA GLN A 39 14.45 -21.00 38.81
C GLN A 39 14.89 -21.60 37.47
N CYS A 40 16.21 -21.71 37.23
CA CYS A 40 16.78 -22.47 36.12
C CYS A 40 17.52 -23.72 36.65
N PRO A 41 16.91 -24.91 36.69
CA PRO A 41 17.64 -26.15 36.90
C PRO A 41 18.30 -26.54 35.58
N GLY A 42 19.42 -25.91 35.26
CA GLY A 42 20.22 -26.22 34.09
C GLY A 42 21.64 -25.77 34.36
N THR A 43 22.59 -26.73 34.34
CA THR A 43 24.03 -26.60 34.63
C THR A 43 24.42 -26.62 36.12
N ALA A 44 24.08 -27.71 36.80
CA ALA A 44 24.86 -28.22 37.94
C ALA A 44 24.82 -29.75 37.93
N ALA A 45 25.36 -30.34 36.86
CA ALA A 45 25.77 -31.74 36.83
C ALA A 45 27.10 -31.76 36.07
N GLU A 46 28.17 -32.06 36.79
CA GLU A 46 29.37 -32.59 36.14
C GLU A 46 29.00 -33.93 35.51
N GLU A 47 28.95 -33.97 34.19
CA GLU A 47 29.13 -35.20 33.41
C GLU A 47 30.30 -34.95 32.46
N GLY A 48 31.23 -35.90 32.46
CA GLY A 48 32.61 -35.74 32.01
C GLY A 48 32.79 -35.20 30.60
N ASP A 49 33.90 -34.50 30.44
CA ASP A 49 34.41 -34.06 29.15
C ASP A 49 34.70 -35.28 28.28
N GLY A 50 33.85 -35.52 27.29
CA GLY A 50 34.08 -36.57 26.31
C GLY A 50 35.29 -36.19 25.45
N PRO A 51 36.10 -37.16 24.97
CA PRO A 51 37.31 -36.89 24.17
C PRO A 51 37.03 -36.05 22.90
N GLY A 52 35.78 -35.96 22.46
CA GLY A 52 35.37 -35.11 21.34
C GLY A 52 35.36 -33.60 21.64
N LYS A 53 35.18 -33.16 22.89
CA LYS A 53 35.23 -31.74 23.25
C LYS A 53 36.66 -31.23 23.41
N GLU A 54 37.53 -31.99 24.09
CA GLU A 54 38.97 -31.67 24.12
C GLU A 54 39.59 -31.62 22.71
N GLN A 55 39.15 -32.53 21.83
CA GLN A 55 39.63 -32.58 20.46
C GLN A 55 39.09 -31.41 19.62
N ALA A 56 37.81 -31.07 19.77
CA ALA A 56 37.22 -29.88 19.13
C ALA A 56 37.87 -28.58 19.63
N ASP A 57 38.19 -28.47 20.92
CA ASP A 57 38.89 -27.32 21.47
C ASP A 57 40.33 -27.24 20.96
N ARG A 58 41.06 -28.36 20.88
CA ARG A 58 42.40 -28.40 20.27
C ARG A 58 42.38 -28.01 18.80
N GLU A 59 41.40 -28.49 18.03
CA GLU A 59 41.22 -28.11 16.63
C GLU A 59 40.86 -26.62 16.50
N TRP A 60 40.04 -26.10 17.40
CA TRP A 60 39.70 -24.68 17.44
C TRP A 60 40.90 -23.80 17.78
N TYR A 61 41.68 -24.16 18.80
CA TYR A 61 42.93 -23.46 19.14
C TYR A 61 43.96 -23.53 18.02
N HIS A 62 44.09 -24.68 17.35
CA HIS A 62 44.99 -24.83 16.20
C HIS A 62 44.55 -23.95 15.02
N LYS A 63 43.24 -23.86 14.75
CA LYS A 63 42.71 -22.98 13.72
C LYS A 63 42.93 -21.50 14.06
N LEU A 64 42.65 -21.12 15.31
CA LEU A 64 42.85 -19.76 15.79
C LEU A 64 44.32 -19.34 15.71
N PHE A 65 45.25 -20.25 16.03
CA PHE A 65 46.69 -20.01 15.95
C PHE A 65 47.17 -19.87 14.49
N GLY A 66 46.64 -20.72 13.59
CA GLY A 66 46.94 -20.64 12.15
C GLY A 66 46.49 -19.33 11.51
N GLU A 67 45.29 -18.84 11.82
CA GLU A 67 44.82 -17.54 11.33
C GLU A 67 45.67 -16.37 11.89
N CYS A 68 46.16 -16.49 13.13
CA CYS A 68 47.02 -15.49 13.76
C CYS A 68 48.43 -15.43 13.15
N GLU A 69 49.04 -16.58 12.81
CA GLU A 69 50.32 -16.63 12.10
C GLU A 69 50.21 -16.09 10.68
N ASP A 70 49.16 -16.44 9.94
CA ASP A 70 48.94 -15.95 8.57
C ASP A 70 48.81 -14.41 8.54
N GLU A 71 48.10 -13.81 9.50
CA GLU A 71 48.03 -12.34 9.61
C GLU A 71 49.38 -11.72 10.02
N PHE A 72 50.14 -12.38 10.89
CA PHE A 72 51.45 -11.87 11.32
C PHE A 72 52.46 -11.83 10.16
N TYR A 73 52.58 -12.90 9.37
CA TYR A 73 53.47 -12.93 8.21
C TYR A 73 52.96 -12.03 7.06
N GLN A 74 51.65 -11.86 6.93
CA GLN A 74 51.07 -11.04 5.86
C GLN A 74 51.07 -9.54 6.18
N LYS A 75 51.07 -9.15 7.47
CA LYS A 75 50.85 -7.76 7.88
C LYS A 75 51.96 -7.15 8.76
N CYS A 76 52.65 -7.94 9.58
CA CYS A 76 53.64 -7.45 10.54
C CYS A 76 55.08 -7.53 10.03
N GLY A 77 55.44 -8.54 9.24
CA GLY A 77 56.80 -8.69 8.67
C GLY A 77 57.09 -7.86 7.40
N ARG A 78 56.06 -7.27 6.79
CA ARG A 78 56.18 -6.55 5.50
C ARG A 78 57.09 -5.32 5.56
N TYR A 79 57.25 -4.72 6.74
CA TYR A 79 57.97 -3.45 6.89
C TYR A 79 59.40 -3.61 7.42
N GLU A 80 59.86 -4.82 7.79
CA GLU A 80 61.25 -5.01 8.26
C GLU A 80 62.26 -4.84 7.11
N GLU A 81 61.87 -5.20 5.88
CA GLU A 81 62.72 -5.12 4.70
C GLU A 81 62.89 -3.67 4.19
N ASP A 82 61.93 -2.78 4.47
CA ASP A 82 61.96 -1.36 4.08
C ASP A 82 63.04 -0.55 4.86
N PHE A 83 63.44 -1.02 6.05
CA PHE A 83 64.49 -0.38 6.86
C PHE A 83 65.92 -0.78 6.45
N LEU A 84 66.08 -1.79 5.58
CA LEU A 84 67.37 -2.28 5.09
C LEU A 84 67.75 -1.72 3.71
N MET A 85 66.91 -0.85 3.14
CA MET A 85 67.25 -0.13 1.91
C MET A 85 68.48 0.76 2.15
N PRO A 86 69.55 0.63 1.33
CA PRO A 86 70.66 1.57 1.35
C PRO A 86 70.12 2.99 1.21
N ASP A 87 70.60 3.91 2.05
CA ASP A 87 70.21 5.32 2.01
C ASP A 87 70.32 5.82 0.56
N ALA A 88 69.18 6.19 -0.03
CA ALA A 88 69.15 6.65 -1.40
C ALA A 88 70.04 7.89 -1.48
N GLU A 89 70.89 7.97 -2.50
CA GLU A 89 71.75 9.14 -2.71
C GLU A 89 70.95 10.43 -2.50
N PRO A 90 71.48 11.41 -1.74
CA PRO A 90 70.73 12.58 -1.35
C PRO A 90 70.24 13.31 -2.60
N GLN A 91 68.95 13.15 -2.88
CA GLN A 91 68.29 13.81 -4.01
C GLN A 91 68.46 15.32 -3.86
N THR A 92 68.94 15.98 -4.91
CA THR A 92 68.99 17.45 -4.93
C THR A 92 67.57 18.01 -4.85
N TYR A 93 67.43 19.17 -4.21
CA TYR A 93 66.13 19.82 -4.01
C TYR A 93 65.35 20.00 -5.32
N ASP A 94 66.05 20.40 -6.38
CA ASP A 94 65.44 20.65 -7.69
C ASP A 94 64.88 19.36 -8.31
N ASP A 95 65.58 18.22 -8.17
CA ASP A 95 65.12 16.92 -8.67
C ASP A 95 63.89 16.43 -7.90
N TRP A 96 63.85 16.67 -6.59
CA TRP A 96 62.68 16.41 -5.77
C TRP A 96 61.49 17.28 -6.18
N ALA A 97 61.72 18.58 -6.39
CA ALA A 97 60.69 19.54 -6.77
C ALA A 97 60.12 19.25 -8.17
N ASP A 98 60.99 18.91 -9.13
CA ASP A 98 60.59 18.54 -10.49
C ASP A 98 59.79 17.24 -10.52
N ARG A 99 60.20 16.23 -9.74
CA ARG A 99 59.45 14.99 -9.59
C ARG A 99 58.07 15.25 -9.01
N LEU A 100 57.98 16.03 -7.94
CA LEU A 100 56.71 16.39 -7.30
C LEU A 100 55.79 17.15 -8.26
N THR A 101 56.35 18.06 -9.05
CA THR A 101 55.60 18.85 -10.04
C THR A 101 55.05 17.95 -11.15
N LYS A 102 55.87 17.05 -11.69
CA LYS A 102 55.45 16.09 -12.73
C LYS A 102 54.38 15.13 -12.22
N GLU A 103 54.53 14.63 -11.00
CA GLU A 103 53.57 13.72 -10.38
C GLU A 103 52.23 14.42 -10.11
N TYR A 104 52.27 15.66 -9.60
CA TYR A 104 51.06 16.45 -9.35
C TYR A 104 50.31 16.77 -10.65
N ALA A 105 51.04 17.15 -11.70
CA ALA A 105 50.46 17.39 -13.02
C ALA A 105 49.82 16.12 -13.61
N ALA A 106 50.50 14.96 -13.51
CA ALA A 106 49.98 13.69 -13.97
C ALA A 106 48.73 13.25 -13.18
N LYS A 107 48.75 13.42 -11.86
CA LYS A 107 47.61 13.10 -10.98
C LYS A 107 46.39 13.97 -11.29
N ARG A 108 46.62 15.27 -11.52
CA ARG A 108 45.57 16.22 -11.91
C ARG A 108 44.98 15.91 -13.29
N ALA A 109 45.81 15.55 -14.28
CA ALA A 109 45.34 15.16 -15.61
C ALA A 109 44.47 13.90 -15.58
N ARG A 110 44.87 12.88 -14.80
CA ARG A 110 44.10 11.63 -14.62
C ARG A 110 42.76 11.88 -13.91
N ALA A 111 42.74 12.71 -12.88
CA ALA A 111 41.51 13.06 -12.15
C ALA A 111 40.51 13.83 -13.04
N ALA A 112 41.00 14.77 -13.85
CA ALA A 112 40.16 15.54 -14.78
C ALA A 112 39.51 14.66 -15.86
N GLY A 113 40.27 13.72 -16.46
CA GLY A 113 39.75 12.82 -17.49
C GLY A 113 38.73 11.80 -16.97
N SER A 114 38.94 11.28 -15.74
CA SER A 114 38.02 10.33 -15.09
C SER A 114 36.69 10.97 -14.71
N GLY A 115 36.73 12.18 -14.15
CA GLY A 115 35.52 12.90 -13.72
C GLY A 115 34.56 13.26 -14.86
N VAL A 116 35.08 13.60 -16.06
CA VAL A 116 34.24 13.94 -17.21
C VAL A 116 33.57 12.70 -17.81
N ARG A 117 34.30 11.59 -17.93
CA ARG A 117 33.76 10.31 -18.43
C ARG A 117 32.69 9.74 -17.49
N GLY A 118 32.92 9.79 -16.18
CA GLY A 118 31.94 9.35 -15.17
C GLY A 118 30.65 10.18 -15.17
N LYS A 119 30.76 11.50 -15.38
CA LYS A 119 29.60 12.40 -15.50
C LYS A 119 28.79 12.12 -16.77
N ALA A 120 29.45 11.91 -17.91
CA ALA A 120 28.78 11.59 -19.16
C ALA A 120 28.04 10.23 -19.10
N ALA A 121 28.66 9.21 -18.49
CA ALA A 121 28.04 7.90 -18.29
C ALA A 121 26.80 7.96 -17.39
N ARG A 122 26.89 8.68 -16.25
CA ARG A 122 25.75 8.89 -15.35
C ARG A 122 24.59 9.65 -16.02
N ALA A 123 24.91 10.70 -16.79
CA ALA A 123 23.90 11.45 -17.54
C ALA A 123 23.21 10.60 -18.62
N ALA A 124 23.94 9.68 -19.26
CA ALA A 124 23.37 8.73 -20.22
C ALA A 124 22.45 7.71 -19.53
N GLU A 125 22.86 7.18 -18.37
CA GLU A 125 22.06 6.27 -17.55
C GLU A 125 20.77 6.92 -17.03
N GLU A 126 20.84 8.17 -16.58
CA GLU A 126 19.68 8.92 -16.10
C GLU A 126 18.67 9.18 -17.22
N ARG A 127 19.14 9.55 -18.42
CA ARG A 127 18.28 9.69 -19.62
C ARG A 127 17.62 8.37 -20.01
N GLN A 128 18.32 7.25 -19.84
CA GLN A 128 17.75 5.93 -20.14
C GLN A 128 16.64 5.58 -19.14
N LYS A 129 16.88 5.77 -17.84
CA LYS A 129 15.87 5.57 -16.78
C LYS A 129 14.67 6.49 -16.95
N GLU A 130 14.88 7.73 -17.38
CA GLU A 130 13.80 8.67 -17.66
C GLU A 130 12.93 8.19 -18.84
N LYS A 131 13.54 7.68 -19.92
CA LYS A 131 12.80 7.09 -21.04
C LYS A 131 12.00 5.89 -20.59
N GLU A 132 12.60 4.96 -19.85
CA GLU A 132 11.92 3.77 -19.33
C GLU A 132 10.76 4.14 -18.40
N ARG A 133 10.95 5.13 -17.51
CA ARG A 133 9.90 5.65 -16.65
C ARG A 133 8.76 6.27 -17.46
N ARG A 134 9.09 7.05 -18.50
CA ARG A 134 8.09 7.67 -19.38
C ARG A 134 7.31 6.62 -20.17
N GLU A 135 7.99 5.67 -20.79
CA GLU A 135 7.34 4.58 -21.52
C GLU A 135 6.45 3.73 -20.61
N PHE A 136 6.91 3.46 -19.38
CA PHE A 136 6.10 2.75 -18.39
C PHE A 136 4.84 3.54 -18.01
N GLN A 137 4.98 4.85 -17.78
CA GLN A 137 3.86 5.73 -17.49
C GLN A 137 2.87 5.80 -18.66
N GLU A 138 3.35 5.97 -19.89
CA GLU A 138 2.52 6.00 -21.10
C GLU A 138 1.74 4.69 -21.28
N ARG A 139 2.37 3.52 -21.02
CA ARG A 139 1.69 2.22 -21.06
C ARG A 139 0.59 2.12 -20.00
N LEU A 140 0.88 2.56 -18.79
CA LEU A 140 -0.08 2.52 -17.69
C LEU A 140 -1.28 3.46 -17.95
N GLU A 141 -1.04 4.65 -18.48
CA GLU A 141 -2.08 5.60 -18.88
C GLU A 141 -2.93 5.06 -20.04
N ALA A 142 -2.31 4.39 -21.01
CA ALA A 142 -3.02 3.74 -22.12
C ALA A 142 -3.90 2.58 -21.62
N GLU A 143 -3.40 1.76 -20.71
CA GLU A 143 -4.17 0.67 -20.09
C GLU A 143 -5.33 1.21 -19.27
N HIS A 144 -5.10 2.25 -18.45
CA HIS A 144 -6.15 2.88 -17.68
C HIS A 144 -7.24 3.49 -18.58
N ARG A 145 -6.84 4.14 -19.67
CA ARG A 145 -7.79 4.67 -20.67
C ARG A 145 -8.64 3.56 -21.26
N HIS A 146 -8.01 2.47 -21.70
CA HIS A 146 -8.71 1.31 -22.23
C HIS A 146 -9.66 0.70 -21.19
N TYR A 147 -9.23 0.59 -19.93
CA TYR A 147 -10.07 0.11 -18.83
C TYR A 147 -11.31 0.98 -18.65
N LEU A 148 -11.15 2.31 -18.61
CA LEU A 148 -12.26 3.26 -18.48
C LEU A 148 -13.21 3.20 -19.68
N GLU A 149 -12.70 3.08 -20.90
CA GLU A 149 -13.52 2.92 -22.10
C GLU A 149 -14.34 1.62 -22.06
N HIS A 150 -13.73 0.50 -21.67
CA HIS A 150 -14.45 -0.78 -21.52
C HIS A 150 -15.46 -0.75 -20.38
N ALA A 151 -15.10 -0.15 -19.26
CA ALA A 151 -16.00 0.02 -18.13
C ALA A 151 -17.21 0.87 -18.52
N GLY A 152 -16.98 2.02 -19.16
CA GLY A 152 -18.03 2.92 -19.64
C GLY A 152 -18.94 2.24 -20.67
N ARG A 153 -18.38 1.53 -21.65
CA ARG A 153 -19.16 0.76 -22.63
C ARG A 153 -20.04 -0.31 -21.98
N LYS A 154 -19.50 -1.05 -21.01
CA LYS A 154 -20.28 -2.05 -20.27
C LYS A 154 -21.39 -1.40 -19.45
N GLU A 155 -21.11 -0.29 -18.79
CA GLU A 155 -22.10 0.46 -18.02
C GLU A 155 -23.22 0.99 -18.91
N GLU A 156 -22.89 1.58 -20.06
CA GLU A 156 -23.84 2.06 -21.05
C GLU A 156 -24.71 0.91 -21.59
N GLU A 157 -24.11 -0.24 -21.89
CA GLU A 157 -24.86 -1.40 -22.34
C GLU A 157 -25.83 -1.90 -21.26
N LEU A 158 -25.38 -1.98 -20.00
CA LEU A 158 -26.21 -2.37 -18.88
C LEU A 158 -27.35 -1.38 -18.64
N ALA A 159 -27.07 -0.08 -18.71
CA ALA A 159 -28.08 0.97 -18.56
C ALA A 159 -29.10 0.94 -19.72
N GLY A 160 -28.65 0.72 -20.95
CA GLY A 160 -29.52 0.50 -22.11
C GLY A 160 -30.38 -0.76 -21.99
N ARG A 161 -29.82 -1.87 -21.46
CA ARG A 161 -30.58 -3.09 -21.15
C ARG A 161 -31.64 -2.83 -20.08
N ARG A 162 -31.31 -2.08 -19.02
CA ARG A 162 -32.27 -1.68 -17.97
C ARG A 162 -33.42 -0.86 -18.57
N LYS A 163 -33.10 0.14 -19.41
CA LYS A 163 -34.12 0.95 -20.11
C LYS A 163 -35.02 0.11 -21.01
N ARG A 164 -34.46 -0.79 -21.83
CA ARG A 164 -35.27 -1.67 -22.70
C ARG A 164 -36.17 -2.62 -21.90
N ARG A 165 -35.66 -3.16 -20.79
CA ARG A 165 -36.47 -4.00 -19.87
C ARG A 165 -37.62 -3.20 -19.27
N TYR A 166 -37.32 -1.99 -18.80
CA TYR A 166 -38.30 -1.04 -18.29
C TYR A 166 -39.40 -0.74 -19.33
N GLU A 167 -39.02 -0.29 -20.53
CA GLU A 167 -39.97 0.07 -21.59
C GLU A 167 -40.84 -1.13 -22.01
N ARG A 168 -40.23 -2.32 -22.14
CA ARG A 168 -40.96 -3.55 -22.44
C ARG A 168 -41.94 -3.92 -21.32
N GLY A 169 -41.52 -3.82 -20.06
CA GLY A 169 -42.38 -4.08 -18.92
C GLY A 169 -43.55 -3.10 -18.83
N CYS A 170 -43.29 -1.82 -19.09
CA CYS A 170 -44.33 -0.80 -19.21
C CYS A 170 -45.32 -1.15 -20.33
N ALA A 171 -44.82 -1.55 -21.50
CA ALA A 171 -45.67 -1.96 -22.60
C ALA A 171 -46.53 -3.18 -22.22
N ASP A 172 -45.98 -4.21 -21.58
CA ASP A 172 -46.74 -5.41 -21.20
C ASP A 172 -47.79 -5.12 -20.12
N VAL A 173 -47.38 -4.50 -19.00
CA VAL A 173 -48.24 -4.27 -17.84
C VAL A 173 -49.32 -3.24 -18.12
N PHE A 174 -48.97 -2.16 -18.84
CA PHE A 174 -49.90 -1.06 -19.12
C PHE A 174 -50.73 -1.28 -20.40
N SER A 175 -50.35 -2.19 -21.31
CA SER A 175 -51.17 -2.54 -22.49
C SER A 175 -52.12 -3.72 -22.23
N ARG A 176 -51.86 -4.59 -21.24
CA ARG A 176 -52.77 -5.68 -20.82
C ARG A 176 -54.02 -5.20 -20.07
N ALA A 177 -54.50 -4.00 -20.38
CA ALA A 177 -55.54 -3.25 -19.67
C ALA A 177 -56.96 -3.88 -19.68
N SER A 178 -57.15 -5.16 -20.02
CA SER A 178 -58.50 -5.77 -20.01
C SER A 178 -58.62 -7.30 -19.89
N GLY A 179 -57.55 -8.08 -19.62
CA GLY A 179 -57.67 -9.54 -19.81
C GLY A 179 -57.01 -10.51 -18.84
N SER A 180 -56.07 -10.11 -17.98
CA SER A 180 -55.42 -11.06 -17.05
C SER A 180 -55.77 -10.75 -15.61
N GLY A 181 -56.66 -11.55 -15.02
CA GLY A 181 -57.21 -11.42 -13.66
C GLY A 181 -56.23 -11.66 -12.50
N GLY A 182 -54.95 -11.35 -12.68
CA GLY A 182 -53.94 -11.42 -11.61
C GLY A 182 -53.81 -10.08 -10.88
N ARG A 183 -53.77 -10.14 -9.54
CA ARG A 183 -53.41 -8.98 -8.69
C ARG A 183 -51.94 -8.63 -8.91
N LEU A 184 -51.65 -7.35 -9.14
CA LEU A 184 -50.32 -6.78 -9.29
C LEU A 184 -49.74 -6.48 -7.90
N THR A 185 -48.63 -7.14 -7.58
CA THR A 185 -47.79 -6.84 -6.42
C THR A 185 -46.76 -5.77 -6.75
N TYR A 186 -45.98 -5.34 -5.75
CA TYR A 186 -44.89 -4.40 -5.95
C TYR A 186 -43.87 -4.91 -6.99
N GLU A 187 -43.61 -6.22 -7.07
CA GLU A 187 -42.62 -6.79 -7.99
C GLU A 187 -43.09 -6.86 -9.44
N ASP A 188 -44.42 -6.91 -9.64
CA ASP A 188 -45.04 -7.00 -10.97
C ASP A 188 -45.05 -5.65 -11.71
N ILE A 189 -44.85 -4.55 -10.99
CA ILE A 189 -44.80 -3.22 -11.58
C ILE A 189 -43.44 -3.02 -12.26
N PRO A 190 -43.42 -2.50 -13.50
CA PRO A 190 -42.19 -2.34 -14.28
C PRO A 190 -41.40 -1.12 -13.79
N TRP A 191 -40.84 -1.21 -12.59
CA TRP A 191 -39.98 -0.18 -12.03
C TRP A 191 -38.68 -0.07 -12.85
N PRO A 192 -38.23 1.16 -13.20
CA PRO A 192 -36.96 1.35 -13.90
C PRO A 192 -35.75 0.81 -13.12
N ALA A 193 -35.81 0.89 -11.78
CA ALA A 193 -34.84 0.32 -10.85
C ALA A 193 -35.59 -0.33 -9.66
N PRO A 194 -35.90 -1.64 -9.67
CA PRO A 194 -36.81 -2.27 -8.71
C PRO A 194 -36.33 -2.24 -7.24
N LYS A 195 -35.02 -2.14 -7.02
CA LYS A 195 -34.39 -2.02 -5.70
C LYS A 195 -33.69 -0.67 -5.50
N GLY A 196 -33.85 0.25 -6.45
CA GLY A 196 -33.11 1.51 -6.49
C GLY A 196 -33.86 2.67 -5.87
N THR A 197 -33.17 3.81 -5.76
CA THR A 197 -33.80 5.06 -5.33
C THR A 197 -34.60 5.71 -6.46
N VAL A 198 -35.38 6.73 -6.15
CA VAL A 198 -36.17 7.47 -7.14
C VAL A 198 -35.25 8.14 -8.18
N GLU A 199 -34.09 8.63 -7.75
CA GLU A 199 -33.08 9.24 -8.61
C GLU A 199 -32.50 8.23 -9.61
N GLU A 200 -32.21 7.01 -9.16
CA GLU A 200 -31.76 5.92 -10.04
C GLU A 200 -32.84 5.52 -11.05
N MET A 201 -34.11 5.49 -10.61
CA MET A 201 -35.23 5.22 -11.51
C MET A 201 -35.33 6.26 -12.62
N VAL A 202 -35.21 7.54 -12.25
CA VAL A 202 -35.20 8.67 -13.18
C VAL A 202 -34.01 8.58 -14.14
N ALA A 203 -32.81 8.24 -13.64
CA ALA A 203 -31.63 8.05 -14.47
C ALA A 203 -31.83 6.95 -15.53
N VAL A 204 -32.47 5.83 -15.17
CA VAL A 204 -32.82 4.76 -16.12
C VAL A 204 -33.85 5.23 -17.15
N ILE A 205 -34.88 5.98 -16.72
CA ILE A 205 -35.91 6.53 -17.61
C ILE A 205 -35.27 7.45 -18.66
N LEU A 206 -34.36 8.33 -18.24
CA LEU A 206 -33.72 9.34 -19.10
C LEU A 206 -32.46 8.85 -19.82
N HIS A 207 -32.01 7.62 -19.57
CA HIS A 207 -30.82 7.07 -20.22
C HIS A 207 -30.94 7.15 -21.75
N GLY A 208 -29.94 7.73 -22.42
CA GLY A 208 -29.90 7.89 -23.87
C GLY A 208 -30.88 8.92 -24.45
N VAL A 209 -31.50 9.77 -23.62
CA VAL A 209 -32.24 10.96 -24.10
C VAL A 209 -31.35 12.18 -23.83
N GLU A 210 -30.85 12.81 -24.89
CA GLU A 210 -30.00 13.99 -24.73
C GLU A 210 -30.77 15.18 -24.16
N GLN A 211 -30.26 15.77 -23.08
CA GLN A 211 -30.81 17.00 -22.48
C GLN A 211 -30.57 18.22 -23.37
N SER A 212 -29.56 18.16 -24.25
CA SER A 212 -29.22 19.19 -25.24
C SER A 212 -30.35 19.41 -26.23
N ASP A 213 -31.05 18.34 -26.63
CA ASP A 213 -32.17 18.43 -27.56
C ASP A 213 -33.50 18.65 -26.82
N ARG A 214 -33.80 19.93 -26.56
CA ARG A 214 -34.95 20.36 -25.76
C ARG A 214 -36.29 19.87 -26.30
N GLY A 215 -36.44 19.61 -27.59
CA GLY A 215 -37.72 19.21 -28.20
C GLY A 215 -38.14 17.79 -27.84
N PRO A 216 -37.40 16.76 -28.30
CA PRO A 216 -37.62 15.35 -27.97
C PRO A 216 -37.50 15.08 -26.47
N TYR A 217 -36.56 15.73 -25.78
CA TYR A 217 -36.41 15.58 -24.33
C TYR A 217 -37.68 16.00 -23.58
N ARG A 218 -38.25 17.18 -23.89
CA ARG A 218 -39.53 17.63 -23.28
C ARG A 218 -40.71 16.76 -23.68
N ARG A 219 -40.75 16.26 -24.92
CA ARG A 219 -41.81 15.34 -25.37
C ARG A 219 -41.75 14.03 -24.58
N TYR A 220 -40.56 13.47 -24.41
CA TYR A 220 -40.34 12.24 -23.67
C TYR A 220 -40.67 12.41 -22.18
N LEU A 221 -40.22 13.49 -21.54
CA LEU A 221 -40.58 13.79 -20.15
C LEU A 221 -42.10 13.87 -19.95
N ARG A 222 -42.83 14.56 -20.84
CA ARG A 222 -44.30 14.63 -20.75
C ARG A 222 -44.96 13.27 -20.88
N GLN A 223 -44.43 12.40 -21.74
CA GLN A 223 -44.93 11.03 -21.88
C GLN A 223 -44.71 10.23 -20.58
N GLN A 224 -43.53 10.33 -19.98
CA GLN A 224 -43.22 9.63 -18.73
C GLN A 224 -44.02 10.19 -17.55
N GLN A 225 -44.22 11.51 -17.48
CA GLN A 225 -45.12 12.15 -16.51
C GLN A 225 -46.54 11.63 -16.62
N ALA A 226 -47.08 11.48 -17.84
CA ALA A 226 -48.43 10.97 -18.03
C ALA A 226 -48.57 9.49 -17.62
N VAL A 227 -47.52 8.68 -17.82
CA VAL A 227 -47.49 7.26 -17.43
C VAL A 227 -47.41 7.11 -15.91
N TRP A 228 -46.54 7.89 -15.26
CA TRP A 228 -46.27 7.81 -13.83
C TRP A 228 -47.08 8.80 -12.98
N HIS A 229 -48.07 9.48 -13.56
CA HIS A 229 -48.94 10.35 -12.79
C HIS A 229 -49.81 9.49 -11.85
N PRO A 230 -49.88 9.79 -10.54
CA PRO A 230 -50.60 8.96 -9.55
C PRO A 230 -52.03 8.64 -9.96
N ASP A 231 -52.78 9.65 -10.42
CA ASP A 231 -54.17 9.48 -10.87
C ASP A 231 -54.28 8.59 -12.13
N ARG A 232 -53.41 8.80 -13.14
CA ARG A 232 -53.42 7.97 -14.36
C ARG A 232 -52.99 6.54 -14.06
N PHE A 233 -52.06 6.35 -13.13
CA PHE A 233 -51.63 5.04 -12.68
C PHE A 233 -52.76 4.30 -11.96
N ILE A 234 -53.48 4.97 -11.05
CA ILE A 234 -54.65 4.41 -10.36
C ILE A 234 -55.75 4.05 -11.37
N GLN A 235 -56.02 4.90 -12.36
CA GLN A 235 -57.02 4.61 -13.40
C GLN A 235 -56.70 3.34 -14.20
N ARG A 236 -55.42 3.02 -14.42
CA ARG A 236 -54.99 1.87 -15.24
C ARG A 236 -54.77 0.59 -14.45
N CYS A 237 -54.20 0.72 -13.25
CA CYS A 237 -53.74 -0.41 -12.45
C CYS A 237 -54.51 -0.57 -11.13
N GLY A 238 -55.27 0.44 -10.70
CA GLY A 238 -55.86 0.55 -9.36
C GLY A 238 -56.74 -0.63 -8.96
N GLU A 239 -57.56 -1.16 -9.87
CA GLU A 239 -58.42 -2.34 -9.62
C GLU A 239 -57.62 -3.65 -9.49
N ARG A 240 -56.41 -3.68 -10.04
CA ARG A 240 -55.53 -4.86 -10.04
C ARG A 240 -54.51 -4.82 -8.91
N LEU A 241 -54.32 -3.71 -8.20
CA LEU A 241 -53.30 -3.63 -7.14
C LEU A 241 -53.65 -4.52 -5.96
N ALA A 242 -52.67 -5.30 -5.49
CA ALA A 242 -52.78 -6.00 -4.22
C ALA A 242 -52.90 -4.99 -3.06
N GLU A 243 -53.87 -5.19 -2.16
CA GLU A 243 -54.14 -4.27 -1.04
C GLU A 243 -52.92 -4.07 -0.12
N ALA A 244 -52.15 -5.13 0.11
CA ALA A 244 -50.94 -5.10 0.94
C ALA A 244 -49.86 -4.15 0.39
N ASP A 245 -49.70 -4.08 -0.93
CA ASP A 245 -48.67 -3.26 -1.57
C ASP A 245 -49.20 -1.91 -2.07
N ARG A 246 -50.52 -1.70 -2.08
CA ARG A 246 -51.16 -0.52 -2.67
C ARG A 246 -50.57 0.79 -2.16
N GLN A 247 -50.42 0.94 -0.84
CA GLN A 247 -49.90 2.18 -0.25
C GLN A 247 -48.42 2.42 -0.62
N LYS A 248 -47.61 1.36 -0.60
CA LYS A 248 -46.19 1.41 -0.95
C LYS A 248 -46.01 1.80 -2.43
N ILE A 249 -46.79 1.19 -3.31
CA ILE A 249 -46.78 1.45 -4.75
C ILE A 249 -47.15 2.91 -5.02
N LEU A 250 -48.26 3.40 -4.45
CA LEU A 250 -48.71 4.77 -4.66
C LEU A 250 -47.73 5.80 -4.10
N GLY A 251 -47.10 5.52 -2.96
CA GLY A 251 -46.02 6.34 -2.43
C GLY A 251 -44.84 6.47 -3.40
N MET A 252 -44.38 5.35 -3.96
CA MET A 252 -43.29 5.34 -4.94
C MET A 252 -43.65 6.02 -6.27
N VAL A 253 -44.85 5.78 -6.80
CA VAL A 253 -45.35 6.46 -8.01
C VAL A 253 -45.41 7.97 -7.78
N THR A 254 -45.87 8.40 -6.60
CA THR A 254 -45.95 9.83 -6.25
C THR A 254 -44.56 10.45 -6.16
N ALA A 255 -43.61 9.79 -5.49
CA ALA A 255 -42.23 10.27 -5.39
C ALA A 255 -41.56 10.35 -6.77
N LEU A 256 -41.76 9.35 -7.62
CA LEU A 256 -41.25 9.32 -9.00
C LEU A 256 -41.85 10.44 -9.86
N SER A 257 -43.17 10.65 -9.77
CA SER A 257 -43.86 11.76 -10.45
C SER A 257 -43.33 13.12 -10.00
N GLN A 258 -43.11 13.31 -8.70
CA GLN A 258 -42.54 14.55 -8.17
C GLN A 258 -41.12 14.79 -8.68
N ALA A 259 -40.27 13.75 -8.75
CA ALA A 259 -38.93 13.86 -9.30
C ALA A 259 -38.94 14.24 -10.80
N LEU A 260 -39.83 13.62 -11.58
CA LEU A 260 -40.02 13.96 -13.00
C LEU A 260 -40.57 15.39 -13.18
N ASN A 261 -41.44 15.86 -12.29
CA ASN A 261 -41.96 17.23 -12.32
C ASN A 261 -40.86 18.26 -12.07
N LYS A 262 -40.03 18.05 -11.04
CA LYS A 262 -38.84 18.90 -10.76
C LYS A 262 -37.92 19.01 -11.98
N LEU A 263 -37.68 17.90 -12.68
CA LEU A 263 -36.88 17.89 -13.91
C LEU A 263 -37.57 18.57 -15.09
N SER A 264 -38.89 18.52 -15.16
CA SER A 264 -39.63 19.24 -16.20
C SER A 264 -39.63 20.74 -15.96
N GLU A 265 -39.64 21.18 -14.69
CA GLU A 265 -39.57 22.58 -14.27
C GLU A 265 -38.18 23.16 -14.55
N SER A 266 -37.10 22.41 -14.32
CA SER A 266 -35.74 22.86 -14.62
C SER A 266 -35.45 23.02 -16.12
N VAL A 267 -36.27 22.42 -16.98
CA VAL A 267 -36.14 22.47 -18.45
C VAL A 267 -37.13 23.46 -19.10
N ARG A 268 -38.07 24.02 -18.34
CA ARG A 268 -38.96 25.09 -18.80
C ARG A 268 -38.21 26.41 -18.95
#